data_AF-A0A6B3P4F2-F1
#
_entry.id   AF-A0A6B3P4F2-F1
#
_cell.length_a   1.000
_cell.length_b   1.000
_cell.length_c   1.000
_cell.angle_alpha   90.00
_cell.angle_beta   90.00
_cell.angle_gamma   90.00
#
_symmetry.space_group_name_H-M   'P 1'
#
loop_
_entity.id
_entity.type
_entity.pdbx_description
1 polymer ?
#
loop_
_entity_poly.entity_id
_entity_poly.type
_entity_poly.pdbx_seq_one_letter_code
_entity_poly.pdbx_strand_id
1 'polypeptide(L)'
;MINQITALKLLYEEDYFLWLEETIKLLNNRQLENLDYENLIEELEALGRSEKSTVESFVTLIIQHLLFYQYWSEERANNSRHWHGEILTFRTQLEYKLTINLRNHLAERLDYLYGKARKIAQAKSRLQLPEINPYSLEQILDEDWLPE
;
A
#
# COMPACT_ATOMS: atom_id res chain seq x y z
N MET A 1 32.40 -16.74 -24.15
CA MET A 1 31.42 -15.71 -24.52
C MET A 1 30.23 -15.92 -23.62
N ILE A 2 29.87 -14.93 -22.80
CA ILE A 2 28.68 -14.99 -21.94
C ILE A 2 27.46 -14.88 -22.86
N ASN A 3 26.47 -15.76 -22.73
CA ASN A 3 25.25 -15.65 -23.54
C ASN A 3 24.37 -14.49 -23.03
N GLN A 4 23.48 -13.97 -23.87
CA GLN A 4 22.71 -12.76 -23.58
C GLN A 4 21.95 -12.84 -22.25
N ILE A 5 21.34 -14.00 -21.95
CA ILE A 5 20.60 -14.23 -20.70
C ILE A 5 21.53 -14.11 -19.48
N THR A 6 22.73 -14.68 -19.56
CA THR A 6 23.70 -14.59 -18.44
C THR A 6 24.22 -13.16 -18.28
N ALA A 7 24.36 -12.41 -19.38
CA ALA A 7 24.71 -10.99 -19.31
C ALA A 7 23.60 -10.16 -18.64
N LEU A 8 22.32 -10.45 -18.93
CA LEU A 8 21.20 -9.83 -18.22
C LEU A 8 21.19 -10.19 -16.74
N LYS A 9 21.39 -11.45 -16.37
CA LYS A 9 21.46 -11.85 -14.95
C LYS A 9 22.56 -11.08 -14.19
N LEU A 10 23.70 -10.83 -14.82
CA LEU A 10 24.75 -9.99 -14.22
C LEU A 10 24.32 -8.52 -14.10
N LEU A 11 23.67 -7.97 -15.13
CA LEU A 11 23.12 -6.61 -15.06
C LEU A 11 22.08 -6.46 -13.95
N TYR A 12 21.23 -7.46 -13.70
CA TYR A 12 20.25 -7.39 -12.61
C TYR A 12 20.92 -7.13 -11.25
N GLU A 13 22.06 -7.78 -11.00
CA GLU A 13 22.83 -7.64 -9.75
C GLU A 13 23.69 -6.37 -9.70
N GLU A 14 24.26 -5.95 -10.83
CA GLU A 14 25.27 -4.89 -10.89
C GLU A 14 24.70 -3.51 -11.30
N ASP A 15 23.70 -3.51 -12.18
CA ASP A 15 23.04 -2.31 -12.72
C ASP A 15 21.57 -2.62 -13.08
N TYR A 16 20.74 -2.66 -12.04
CA TYR A 16 19.30 -2.94 -12.14
C TYR A 16 18.58 -2.06 -13.18
N PHE A 17 18.96 -0.78 -13.30
CA PHE A 17 18.32 0.12 -14.27
C PHE A 17 18.64 -0.28 -15.71
N LEU A 18 19.90 -0.61 -16.00
CA LEU A 18 20.28 -1.09 -17.31
C LEU A 18 19.66 -2.45 -17.64
N TRP A 19 19.55 -3.34 -16.64
CA TRP A 19 18.81 -4.60 -16.79
C TRP A 19 17.35 -4.35 -17.19
N LEU A 20 16.67 -3.41 -16.51
CA LEU A 20 15.28 -3.07 -16.79
C LEU A 20 15.12 -2.50 -18.20
N GLU A 21 15.99 -1.57 -18.61
CA GLU A 21 15.97 -0.98 -19.95
C GLU A 21 16.17 -2.03 -21.06
N GLU A 22 17.16 -2.92 -20.91
CA GLU A 22 17.41 -3.98 -21.89
C GLU A 22 16.28 -5.03 -21.89
N THR A 23 15.72 -5.37 -20.73
CA THR A 23 14.55 -6.27 -20.63
C THR A 23 13.34 -5.69 -21.36
N ILE A 24 13.03 -4.39 -21.16
CA ILE A 24 11.94 -3.69 -21.87
C ILE A 24 12.18 -3.68 -23.39
N LYS A 25 13.41 -3.42 -23.81
CA LYS A 25 13.79 -3.42 -25.23
C LYS A 25 13.60 -4.80 -25.88
N LEU A 26 13.98 -5.88 -25.20
CA LEU A 26 13.75 -7.25 -25.68
C LEU A 26 12.26 -7.57 -25.78
N LEU A 27 11.45 -7.17 -24.80
CA LEU A 27 9.99 -7.33 -24.81
C LEU A 27 9.34 -6.59 -25.98
N ASN A 28 9.72 -5.32 -26.20
CA ASN A 28 9.19 -4.50 -27.31
C ASN A 28 9.51 -5.12 -28.69
N ASN A 29 10.69 -5.73 -28.83
CA ASN A 29 11.12 -6.39 -30.06
C ASN A 29 10.66 -7.85 -30.17
N ARG A 30 9.88 -8.35 -29.19
CA ARG A 30 9.41 -9.74 -29.10
C ARG A 30 10.55 -10.78 -29.13
N GLN A 31 11.73 -10.41 -28.63
CA GLN A 31 12.91 -11.27 -28.53
C GLN A 31 12.86 -12.12 -27.26
N LEU A 32 11.78 -12.89 -27.13
CA LEU A 32 11.40 -13.61 -25.92
C LEU A 32 12.40 -14.70 -25.52
N GLU A 33 13.17 -15.21 -26.47
CA GLU A 33 14.21 -16.22 -26.28
C GLU A 33 15.46 -15.69 -25.54
N ASN A 34 15.61 -14.37 -25.45
CA ASN A 34 16.76 -13.72 -24.82
C ASN A 34 16.45 -13.15 -23.43
N LEU A 35 15.21 -13.31 -22.94
CA LEU A 35 14.79 -12.76 -21.66
C LEU A 35 15.35 -13.54 -20.47
N ASP A 36 15.68 -12.78 -19.44
CA ASP A 36 15.93 -13.31 -18.11
C ASP A 36 14.61 -13.50 -17.35
N TYR A 37 13.94 -14.62 -17.62
CA TYR A 37 12.60 -14.90 -17.08
C TYR A 37 12.57 -15.00 -15.56
N GLU A 38 13.63 -15.52 -14.93
CA GLU A 38 13.65 -15.73 -13.48
C GLU A 38 13.51 -14.38 -12.76
N ASN A 39 14.40 -13.43 -13.07
CA ASN A 39 14.37 -12.10 -12.47
C ASN A 39 13.13 -11.30 -12.93
N LEU A 40 12.69 -11.44 -14.18
CA LEU A 40 11.47 -10.76 -14.65
C LEU A 40 10.21 -11.24 -13.89
N ILE A 41 10.08 -12.55 -13.66
CA ILE A 41 8.95 -13.08 -12.89
C ILE A 41 9.03 -12.58 -11.44
N GLU A 42 10.20 -12.61 -10.83
CA GLU A 42 10.40 -12.11 -9.46
C GLU A 42 9.97 -10.65 -9.33
N GLU A 43 10.37 -9.79 -10.28
CA GLU A 43 10.00 -8.37 -10.29
C GLU A 43 8.50 -8.15 -10.48
N LEU A 44 7.85 -8.91 -11.36
CA LEU A 44 6.40 -8.81 -11.56
C LEU A 44 5.62 -9.25 -10.31
N GLU A 45 6.08 -10.31 -9.64
CA GLU A 45 5.48 -10.73 -8.37
C GLU A 45 5.75 -9.71 -7.25
N ALA A 46 6.97 -9.16 -7.19
CA ALA A 46 7.36 -8.14 -6.24
C ALA A 46 6.52 -6.87 -6.41
N LEU A 47 6.31 -6.43 -7.66
CA LEU A 47 5.44 -5.32 -8.01
C LEU A 47 4.02 -5.56 -7.47
N GLY A 48 3.42 -6.71 -7.76
CA GLY A 48 2.07 -7.04 -7.27
C GLY A 48 1.97 -7.10 -5.74
N ARG A 49 3.00 -7.63 -5.05
CA ARG A 49 3.09 -7.58 -3.57
C ARG A 49 3.21 -6.15 -3.06
N SER A 50 3.99 -5.30 -3.73
CA SER A 50 4.23 -3.91 -3.33
C SER A 50 2.99 -3.05 -3.46
N GLU A 51 2.17 -3.25 -4.51
CA GLU A 51 0.91 -2.53 -4.70
C GLU A 51 -0.08 -2.85 -3.58
N LYS A 52 -0.25 -4.15 -3.26
CA LYS A 52 -1.07 -4.61 -2.14
C LYS A 52 -0.59 -4.03 -0.81
N SER A 53 0.72 -4.10 -0.53
CA SER A 53 1.31 -3.57 0.70
C SER A 53 1.10 -2.06 0.84
N THR A 54 1.17 -1.32 -0.28
CA THR A 54 0.97 0.13 -0.30
C THR A 54 -0.46 0.50 0.06
N VAL A 55 -1.47 -0.11 -0.59
CA VAL A 55 -2.88 0.19 -0.28
C VAL A 55 -3.26 -0.23 1.14
N GLU A 56 -2.71 -1.36 1.63
CA GLU A 56 -2.88 -1.79 3.02
C GLU A 56 -2.31 -0.78 4.02
N SER A 57 -1.15 -0.20 3.69
CA SER A 57 -0.49 0.80 4.53
C SER A 57 -1.32 2.08 4.63
N PHE A 58 -1.85 2.57 3.50
CA PHE A 58 -2.74 3.73 3.48
C PHE A 58 -4.02 3.48 4.27
N VAL A 59 -4.70 2.35 4.07
CA VAL A 59 -5.90 2.01 4.86
C VAL A 59 -5.59 1.91 6.35
N THR A 60 -4.45 1.31 6.72
CA THR A 60 -4.02 1.24 8.14
C THR A 60 -3.83 2.64 8.73
N LEU A 61 -3.23 3.57 7.98
CA LEU A 61 -3.01 4.96 8.41
C LEU A 61 -4.31 5.75 8.50
N ILE A 62 -5.23 5.57 7.55
CA ILE A 62 -6.57 6.18 7.59
C ILE A 62 -7.30 5.72 8.84
N ILE A 63 -7.40 4.39 9.08
CA ILE A 63 -8.06 3.84 10.27
C ILE A 63 -7.42 4.38 11.55
N GLN A 64 -6.08 4.47 11.60
CA GLN A 64 -5.39 5.05 12.76
C GLN A 64 -5.87 6.48 13.05
N HIS A 65 -5.91 7.35 12.04
CA HIS A 65 -6.31 8.73 12.23
C HIS A 65 -7.81 8.87 12.51
N LEU A 66 -8.66 8.02 11.94
CA LEU A 66 -10.07 7.94 12.30
C LEU A 66 -10.25 7.56 13.78
N LEU A 67 -9.46 6.60 14.29
CA LEU A 67 -9.47 6.23 15.70
C LEU A 67 -9.02 7.38 16.61
N PHE A 68 -7.99 8.13 16.23
CA PHE A 68 -7.60 9.34 16.98
C PHE A 68 -8.70 10.38 16.96
N TYR A 69 -9.28 10.64 15.79
CA TYR A 69 -10.33 11.62 15.60
C TYR A 69 -11.57 11.30 16.44
N GLN A 70 -12.03 10.04 16.43
CA GLN A 70 -13.25 9.62 17.12
C GLN A 70 -13.04 9.48 18.63
N TYR A 71 -11.93 8.86 19.06
CA TYR A 71 -11.79 8.42 20.46
C TYR A 71 -10.83 9.25 21.31
N TRP A 72 -9.93 10.05 20.71
CA TRP A 72 -8.97 10.85 21.47
C TRP A 72 -9.51 12.25 21.79
N SER A 73 -10.59 12.29 22.56
CA SER A 73 -11.32 13.53 22.89
C SER A 73 -10.44 14.63 23.50
N GLU A 74 -9.50 14.26 24.38
CA GLU A 74 -8.57 15.19 25.04
C GLU A 74 -7.67 15.95 24.04
N GLU A 75 -7.22 15.29 22.97
CA GLU A 75 -6.32 15.87 21.97
C GLU A 75 -7.06 16.39 20.73
N ARG A 76 -8.35 16.04 20.56
CA ARG A 76 -9.15 16.36 19.37
C ARG A 76 -9.24 17.87 19.11
N ALA A 77 -9.34 18.68 20.16
CA ALA A 77 -9.43 20.14 20.03
C ALA A 77 -8.19 20.74 19.34
N ASN A 78 -7.00 20.19 19.58
CA ASN A 78 -5.74 20.71 19.05
C ASN A 78 -5.30 20.02 17.76
N ASN A 79 -5.68 18.75 17.56
CA ASN A 79 -5.12 17.91 16.50
C ASN A 79 -6.11 17.51 15.40
N SER A 80 -7.42 17.76 15.57
CA SER A 80 -8.46 17.37 14.59
C SER A 80 -8.16 17.80 13.16
N ARG A 81 -7.65 19.02 12.94
CA ARG A 81 -7.26 19.52 11.61
C ARG A 81 -6.11 18.73 11.01
N HIS A 82 -5.11 18.39 11.82
CA HIS A 82 -3.98 17.58 11.37
C HIS A 82 -4.42 16.17 10.99
N TRP A 83 -5.19 15.51 11.86
CA TRP A 83 -5.68 14.15 11.58
C TRP A 83 -6.60 14.12 10.36
N HIS A 84 -7.48 15.10 10.19
CA HIS A 84 -8.30 15.20 8.99
C HIS A 84 -7.46 15.42 7.72
N GLY A 85 -6.42 16.27 7.79
CA GLY A 85 -5.49 16.46 6.68
C GLY A 85 -4.73 15.19 6.30
N GLU A 86 -4.28 14.40 7.27
CA GLU A 86 -3.65 13.10 7.04
C GLU A 86 -4.63 12.10 6.41
N ILE A 87 -5.87 12.01 6.94
CA ILE A 87 -6.92 11.15 6.37
C ILE A 87 -7.16 11.49 4.90
N LEU A 88 -7.36 12.77 4.58
CA LEU A 88 -7.57 13.23 3.22
C LEU A 88 -6.38 12.89 2.33
N THR A 89 -5.16 13.15 2.80
CA THR A 89 -3.93 12.84 2.05
C THR A 89 -3.86 11.36 1.67
N PHE A 90 -4.10 10.46 2.62
CA PHE A 90 -4.05 9.01 2.36
C PHE A 90 -5.22 8.54 1.49
N ARG A 91 -6.42 9.11 1.63
CA ARG A 91 -7.55 8.80 0.75
C ARG A 91 -7.26 9.19 -0.69
N THR A 92 -6.77 10.41 -0.93
CA THR A 92 -6.36 10.86 -2.26
C THR A 92 -5.26 9.96 -2.84
N GLN A 93 -4.22 9.61 -2.07
CA GLN A 93 -3.18 8.68 -2.54
C GLN A 93 -3.71 7.28 -2.86
N LEU A 94 -4.71 6.83 -2.10
CA LEU A 94 -5.36 5.54 -2.30
C LEU A 94 -6.24 5.54 -3.55
N GLU A 95 -6.99 6.62 -3.81
CA GLU A 95 -7.86 6.77 -4.98
C GLU A 95 -7.09 6.49 -6.29
N TYR A 96 -5.90 7.08 -6.45
CA TYR A 96 -5.05 6.87 -7.63
C TYR A 96 -4.55 5.43 -7.80
N LYS A 97 -4.54 4.61 -6.74
CA LYS A 97 -4.05 3.24 -6.75
C LYS A 97 -5.15 2.20 -6.72
N LEU A 98 -6.39 2.58 -6.42
CA LEU A 98 -7.42 1.62 -6.06
C LEU A 98 -8.12 1.01 -7.29
N THR A 99 -7.60 -0.12 -7.76
CA THR A 99 -8.27 -0.97 -8.74
C THR A 99 -9.36 -1.83 -8.08
N ILE A 100 -10.25 -2.44 -8.88
CA ILE A 100 -11.28 -3.38 -8.38
C ILE A 100 -10.65 -4.53 -7.56
N ASN A 101 -9.56 -5.11 -8.06
CA ASN A 101 -8.87 -6.21 -7.40
C ASN A 101 -8.26 -5.78 -6.06
N LEU A 102 -7.66 -4.58 -6.01
CA LEU A 102 -7.10 -4.05 -4.76
C LEU A 102 -8.19 -3.68 -3.75
N ARG A 103 -9.35 -3.19 -4.21
CA ARG A 103 -10.52 -2.95 -3.34
C ARG A 103 -11.04 -4.26 -2.72
N ASN A 104 -11.19 -5.31 -3.51
CA ASN A 104 -11.62 -6.62 -3.00
C ASN A 104 -10.63 -7.18 -1.98
N HIS A 105 -9.34 -7.08 -2.29
CA HIS A 105 -8.26 -7.48 -1.38
C HIS A 105 -8.31 -6.71 -0.05
N LEU A 106 -8.57 -5.40 -0.08
CA LEU A 106 -8.76 -4.61 1.14
C LEU A 106 -9.99 -5.05 1.94
N ALA A 107 -11.11 -5.35 1.26
CA ALA A 107 -12.33 -5.82 1.91
C ALA A 107 -12.10 -7.16 2.65
N GLU A 108 -11.40 -8.10 2.01
CA GLU A 108 -11.04 -9.40 2.62
C GLU A 108 -10.13 -9.27 3.84
N ARG A 109 -9.27 -8.23 3.86
CA ARG A 109 -8.27 -8.02 4.91
C ARG A 109 -8.64 -6.96 5.94
N LEU A 110 -9.84 -6.38 5.85
CA LEU A 110 -10.18 -5.17 6.59
C LEU A 110 -10.00 -5.32 8.11
N ASP A 111 -10.46 -6.42 8.69
CA ASP A 111 -10.32 -6.67 10.13
C ASP A 111 -8.86 -6.81 10.58
N TYR A 112 -8.02 -7.41 9.73
CA TYR A 112 -6.58 -7.50 9.99
C TYR A 112 -5.91 -6.12 9.97
N LEU A 113 -6.29 -5.27 9.00
CA LEU A 113 -5.78 -3.90 8.88
C LEU A 113 -6.24 -3.04 10.06
N TYR A 114 -7.51 -3.19 10.47
CA TYR A 114 -8.03 -2.57 11.68
C TYR A 114 -7.23 -3.00 12.91
N GLY A 115 -6.98 -4.29 13.10
CA GLY A 115 -6.19 -4.80 14.22
C GLY A 115 -4.77 -4.22 14.30
N LYS A 116 -4.12 -4.00 13.14
CA LYS A 116 -2.84 -3.28 13.07
C LYS A 116 -2.99 -1.81 13.46
N ALA A 117 -3.91 -1.09 12.83
CA ALA A 117 -4.14 0.33 13.08
C ALA A 117 -4.46 0.60 14.55
N ARG A 118 -5.34 -0.23 15.14
CA ARG A 118 -5.72 -0.21 16.56
C ARG A 118 -4.49 -0.35 17.45
N LYS A 119 -3.65 -1.37 17.25
CA LYS A 119 -2.43 -1.57 18.07
C LYS A 119 -1.51 -0.35 18.04
N ILE A 120 -1.28 0.23 16.87
CA ILE A 120 -0.42 1.41 16.73
C ILE A 120 -1.09 2.64 17.38
N ALA A 121 -2.39 2.81 17.18
CA ALA A 121 -3.15 3.90 17.80
C ALA A 121 -3.10 3.81 19.33
N GLN A 122 -3.36 2.65 19.92
CA GLN A 122 -3.26 2.42 21.37
C GLN A 122 -1.85 2.69 21.90
N ALA A 123 -0.81 2.30 21.18
CA ALA A 123 0.57 2.57 21.60
C ALA A 123 0.88 4.08 21.65
N LYS A 124 0.32 4.86 20.71
CA LYS A 124 0.52 6.32 20.64
C LYS A 124 -0.35 7.09 21.64
N SER A 125 -1.62 6.70 21.80
CA SER A 125 -2.61 7.45 22.56
C SER A 125 -2.87 6.93 23.97
N ARG A 126 -2.49 5.67 24.24
CA ARG A 126 -2.81 4.93 25.48
C ARG A 126 -4.31 4.73 25.72
N LEU A 127 -5.15 4.96 24.70
CA LEU A 127 -6.59 4.77 24.79
C LEU A 127 -6.99 3.29 24.76
N GLN A 128 -8.12 2.99 25.37
CA GLN A 128 -8.84 1.74 25.12
C GLN A 128 -9.73 1.94 23.90
N LEU A 129 -9.43 1.22 22.82
CA LEU A 129 -10.16 1.31 21.55
C LEU A 129 -11.04 0.07 21.36
N PRO A 130 -12.14 0.15 20.59
CA PRO A 130 -13.02 -0.99 20.34
C PRO A 130 -12.26 -2.24 19.87
N GLU A 131 -12.71 -3.43 20.24
CA GLU A 131 -12.08 -4.66 19.75
C GLU A 131 -12.52 -5.03 18.34
N ILE A 132 -13.76 -4.67 18.00
CA ILE A 132 -14.39 -4.87 16.70
C ILE A 132 -14.23 -3.59 15.89
N ASN A 133 -13.89 -3.74 14.60
CA ASN A 133 -13.78 -2.62 13.68
C ASN A 133 -15.12 -1.86 13.58
N PRO A 134 -15.18 -0.56 13.94
CA PRO A 134 -16.40 0.23 13.84
C PRO A 134 -16.65 0.81 12.43
N TYR A 135 -15.70 0.65 11.49
CA TYR A 135 -15.75 1.29 10.17
C TYR A 135 -15.93 0.27 9.06
N SER A 136 -16.84 0.56 8.12
CA SER A 136 -16.90 -0.15 6.85
C SER A 136 -15.76 0.29 5.91
N LEU A 137 -15.48 -0.51 4.88
CA LEU A 137 -14.53 -0.11 3.84
C LEU A 137 -15.02 1.15 3.13
N GLU A 138 -16.33 1.27 2.88
CA GLU A 138 -16.93 2.44 2.27
C GLU A 138 -16.65 3.71 3.06
N GLN A 139 -16.81 3.69 4.39
CA GLN A 139 -16.51 4.83 5.26
C GLN A 139 -15.02 5.21 5.27
N ILE A 140 -14.14 4.20 5.23
CA ILE A 140 -12.70 4.43 5.18
C ILE A 140 -12.31 5.12 3.87
N LEU A 141 -12.96 4.73 2.76
CA LEU A 141 -12.68 5.27 1.42
C LEU A 141 -13.41 6.58 1.09
N ASP A 142 -14.51 6.89 1.79
CA ASP A 142 -15.34 8.06 1.53
C ASP A 142 -14.61 9.36 1.93
N GLU A 143 -14.28 10.20 0.95
CA GLU A 143 -13.52 11.43 1.14
C GLU A 143 -14.17 12.41 2.12
N ASP A 144 -15.50 12.50 2.11
CA ASP A 144 -16.27 13.48 2.87
C ASP A 144 -16.68 12.96 4.25
N TRP A 145 -16.45 11.67 4.52
CA TRP A 145 -16.88 11.04 5.76
C TRP A 145 -15.85 11.15 6.90
N LEU A 146 -16.34 11.54 8.08
CA LEU A 146 -15.63 11.45 9.35
C LEU A 146 -16.58 10.90 10.43
N PRO A 147 -16.07 10.14 11.42
CA PRO A 147 -16.87 9.69 12.55
C PRO A 147 -17.18 10.85 13.50
N GLU A 148 -18.37 10.80 14.10
CA GLU A 148 -18.78 11.71 15.16
C GLU A 148 -17.98 11.51 16.46
#